data_AF-A0A804MMJ9-F1
#
_entry.id   AF-A0A804MMJ9-F1
#
_cell.length_a   1.000
_cell.length_b   1.000
_cell.length_c   1.000
_cell.angle_alpha   90.00
_cell.angle_beta   90.00
_cell.angle_gamma   90.00
#
_symmetry.space_group_name_H-M   'P 1'
#
loop_
_entity.id
_entity.type
_entity.pdbx_description
1 polymer ?
#
loop_
_entity_poly.entity_id
_entity_poly.type
_entity_poly.pdbx_seq_one_letter_code
_entity_poly.pdbx_strand_id
1 'polypeptide(L)'
;MLQWAIGNSDPDKLREKAAELVKLSAEELLKRQMEIKELMEKFKAPSDAELIKIAIADLNNSSLEDRQRALQELLILVEPIDNANGLLPLIQELGNADEGIRTTSAWVLGKASQDNVLVQNQINGYGALDRLVKMGYSSSGPEAAKALYTISSLIRDNEHGQELFLSENGYAMLQVEKGNHILNIKAKARLKCTNALFVCSTYCQPQTLVFGFRKRLCLYWHI
;
A
#
# COMPACT_ATOMS: atom_id res chain seq x y z
N MET A 1 -51.39 -23.25 13.56
CA MET A 1 -51.15 -22.24 14.61
C MET A 1 -51.55 -20.82 14.17
N LEU A 2 -51.18 -20.36 12.97
CA LEU A 2 -51.52 -19.01 12.48
C LEU A 2 -53.03 -18.75 12.29
N GLN A 3 -53.79 -19.72 11.80
CA GLN A 3 -55.26 -19.57 11.62
C GLN A 3 -56.01 -19.41 12.95
N TRP A 4 -55.55 -20.06 14.02
CA TRP A 4 -56.13 -19.92 15.35
C TRP A 4 -55.83 -18.54 15.95
N ALA A 5 -54.62 -18.04 15.73
CA ALA A 5 -54.23 -16.70 16.14
C ALA A 5 -55.05 -15.61 15.43
N ILE A 6 -55.31 -15.75 14.13
CA ILE A 6 -56.12 -14.77 13.36
C ILE A 6 -57.59 -14.79 13.80
N GLY A 7 -58.16 -15.97 14.07
CA GLY A 7 -59.56 -16.11 14.50
C GLY A 7 -59.84 -15.73 15.96
N ASN A 8 -58.83 -15.76 16.83
CA ASN A 8 -58.94 -15.39 18.25
C ASN A 8 -58.30 -14.03 18.59
N SER A 9 -57.73 -13.35 17.59
CA SER A 9 -57.27 -11.98 17.79
C SER A 9 -58.42 -11.03 17.53
N ASP A 10 -58.77 -10.27 18.54
CA ASP A 10 -59.72 -9.18 18.44
C ASP A 10 -59.10 -8.07 17.56
N PRO A 11 -59.65 -7.80 16.35
CA PRO A 11 -59.08 -6.84 15.42
C PRO A 11 -59.10 -5.40 15.96
N ASP A 12 -60.02 -5.08 16.87
CA ASP A 12 -60.09 -3.76 17.50
C ASP A 12 -59.00 -3.63 18.57
N LYS A 13 -58.72 -4.67 19.35
CA LYS A 13 -57.55 -4.68 20.26
C LYS A 13 -56.23 -4.67 19.51
N LEU A 14 -56.15 -5.29 18.33
CA LEU A 14 -54.96 -5.21 17.48
C LEU A 14 -54.79 -3.81 16.89
N ARG A 15 -55.88 -3.15 16.47
CA ARG A 15 -55.85 -1.74 16.03
C ARG A 15 -55.49 -0.79 17.15
N GLU A 16 -56.00 -1.02 18.37
CA GLU A 16 -55.67 -0.23 19.56
C GLU A 16 -54.20 -0.40 19.93
N LYS A 17 -53.69 -1.64 19.97
CA LYS A 17 -52.26 -1.91 20.17
C LYS A 17 -51.39 -1.35 19.05
N ALA A 18 -51.82 -1.45 17.79
CA ALA A 18 -51.10 -0.83 16.67
C ALA A 18 -51.13 0.70 16.77
N ALA A 19 -52.24 1.30 17.20
CA ALA A 19 -52.35 2.72 17.44
C ALA A 19 -51.53 3.18 18.66
N GLU A 20 -51.38 2.34 19.69
CA GLU A 20 -50.44 2.56 20.80
C GLU A 20 -48.98 2.47 20.34
N LEU A 21 -48.64 1.50 19.47
CA LEU A 21 -47.31 1.34 18.89
C LEU A 21 -46.94 2.46 17.89
N VAL A 22 -47.93 3.15 17.32
CA VAL A 22 -47.75 4.30 16.41
C VAL A 22 -47.62 5.64 17.15
N LYS A 23 -47.74 5.68 18.48
CA LYS A 23 -47.56 6.91 19.27
C LYS A 23 -46.09 7.19 19.61
N LEU A 24 -45.27 7.34 18.59
CA LEU A 24 -44.19 8.32 18.72
C LEU A 24 -44.65 9.55 17.95
N SER A 25 -44.75 10.70 18.61
CA SER A 25 -45.01 11.94 17.89
C SER A 25 -43.91 12.15 16.86
N ALA A 26 -44.19 12.88 15.78
CA ALA A 26 -43.16 13.20 14.78
C ALA A 26 -41.92 13.84 15.43
N GLU A 27 -42.12 14.58 16.52
CA GLU A 27 -41.07 15.20 17.33
C GLU A 27 -40.22 14.18 18.10
N GLU A 28 -40.84 13.15 18.71
CA GLU A 28 -40.13 12.07 19.40
C GLU A 28 -39.32 11.20 18.44
N LEU A 29 -39.87 10.95 17.24
CA LEU A 29 -39.17 10.26 16.16
C LEU A 29 -37.94 11.05 15.70
N LEU A 30 -38.09 12.37 15.52
CA LEU A 30 -37.00 13.25 15.10
C LEU A 30 -35.93 13.34 16.19
N LYS A 31 -36.33 13.42 17.46
CA LYS A 31 -35.42 13.36 18.61
C LYS A 31 -34.60 12.07 18.64
N ARG A 32 -35.24 10.91 18.48
CA ARG A 32 -34.54 9.62 18.43
C ARG A 32 -33.62 9.50 17.22
N GLN A 33 -34.01 10.02 16.05
CA GLN A 33 -33.14 10.05 14.88
C GLN A 33 -31.88 10.91 15.13
N MET A 34 -32.02 12.05 15.82
CA MET A 34 -30.88 12.87 16.21
C MET A 34 -29.98 12.17 17.24
N GLU A 35 -30.55 11.53 18.26
CA GLU A 35 -29.79 10.76 19.26
C GLU A 35 -29.02 9.59 18.61
N ILE A 36 -29.66 8.85 17.71
CA ILE A 36 -29.01 7.77 16.94
C ILE A 36 -27.90 8.35 16.07
N LYS A 37 -28.13 9.48 15.40
CA LYS A 37 -27.10 10.14 14.58
C LYS A 37 -25.91 10.60 15.43
N GLU A 38 -26.15 11.19 16.60
CA GLU A 38 -25.09 11.65 17.50
C GLU A 38 -24.29 10.46 18.07
N LEU A 39 -24.97 9.36 18.41
CA LEU A 39 -24.32 8.11 18.81
C LEU A 39 -23.50 7.51 17.66
N MET A 40 -24.04 7.50 16.44
CA MET A 40 -23.32 7.04 15.25
C MET A 40 -22.08 7.89 14.95
N GLU A 41 -22.14 9.21 15.15
CA GLU A 41 -20.97 10.09 15.02
C GLU A 41 -19.94 9.84 16.12
N LYS A 42 -20.38 9.62 17.38
CA LYS A 42 -19.49 9.28 18.50
C LYS A 42 -18.79 7.93 18.33
N PHE A 43 -19.45 6.94 17.74
CA PHE A 43 -18.91 5.61 17.48
C PHE A 43 -18.46 5.41 16.03
N LYS A 44 -18.27 6.50 15.28
CA LYS A 44 -17.79 6.41 13.91
C LYS A 44 -16.37 5.87 13.91
N ALA A 45 -16.19 4.69 13.31
CA ALA A 45 -14.86 4.14 13.07
C ALA A 45 -14.07 5.11 12.18
N PRO A 46 -12.78 5.36 12.48
CA PRO A 46 -11.95 6.20 11.62
C PRO A 46 -11.87 5.59 10.22
N SER A 47 -11.88 6.45 9.22
CA SER A 47 -11.61 6.05 7.84
C SER A 47 -10.15 5.63 7.66
N ASP A 48 -9.86 4.83 6.63
CA ASP A 48 -8.47 4.44 6.30
C ASP A 48 -7.56 5.66 6.13
N ALA A 49 -8.07 6.75 5.55
CA ALA A 49 -7.32 8.00 5.40
C ALA A 49 -7.00 8.67 6.75
N GLU A 50 -7.88 8.56 7.75
CA GLU A 50 -7.62 9.04 9.11
C GLU A 50 -6.62 8.13 9.83
N LEU A 51 -6.74 6.81 9.66
CA LEU A 51 -5.80 5.84 10.21
C LEU A 51 -4.39 6.03 9.64
N ILE A 52 -4.24 6.27 8.34
CA ILE A 52 -2.95 6.59 7.71
C ILE A 52 -2.34 7.86 8.33
N LYS A 53 -3.13 8.91 8.54
CA LYS A 53 -2.63 10.15 9.17
C LYS A 53 -2.12 9.91 10.59
N ILE A 54 -2.84 9.10 11.37
CA ILE A 54 -2.44 8.73 12.74
C ILE A 54 -1.12 7.95 12.68
N ALA A 55 -1.04 6.91 11.86
CA ALA A 55 0.18 6.10 11.74
C ALA A 55 1.39 6.93 11.23
N ILE A 56 1.19 7.85 10.28
CA ILE A 56 2.26 8.76 9.83
C ILE A 56 2.69 9.72 10.94
N ALA A 57 1.75 10.23 11.75
CA ALA A 57 2.10 11.04 12.91
C ALA A 57 2.93 10.24 13.93
N ASP A 58 2.59 8.97 14.12
CA ASP A 58 3.28 8.09 15.05
C ASP A 58 4.70 7.70 14.61
N LEU A 59 5.05 7.84 13.32
CA LEU A 59 6.45 7.72 12.87
C LEU A 59 7.37 8.77 13.49
N ASN A 60 6.85 9.94 13.86
CA ASN A 60 7.64 10.99 14.51
C ASN A 60 7.86 10.74 16.02
N ASN A 61 7.21 9.71 16.61
CA ASN A 61 7.41 9.38 18.01
C ASN A 61 8.86 8.90 18.27
N SER A 62 9.31 9.07 19.51
CA SER A 62 10.70 8.78 19.89
C SER A 62 10.98 7.30 20.15
N SER A 63 9.97 6.47 20.39
CA SER A 63 10.17 5.06 20.69
C SER A 63 10.25 4.21 19.42
N LEU A 64 11.15 3.24 19.43
CA LEU A 64 11.34 2.31 18.31
C LEU A 64 10.12 1.40 18.11
N GLU A 65 9.49 0.97 19.21
CA GLU A 65 8.29 0.12 19.19
C GLU A 65 7.10 0.83 18.54
N ASP A 66 6.90 2.12 18.86
CA ASP A 66 5.82 2.91 18.26
C ASP A 66 6.03 3.10 16.77
N ARG A 67 7.27 3.38 16.33
CA ARG A 67 7.59 3.48 14.90
C ARG A 67 7.38 2.17 14.18
N GLN A 68 7.84 1.05 14.75
CA GLN A 68 7.62 -0.26 14.15
C GLN A 68 6.14 -0.58 14.01
N ARG A 69 5.35 -0.32 15.05
CA ARG A 69 3.89 -0.50 15.03
C ARG A 69 3.24 0.35 13.95
N ALA A 70 3.57 1.64 13.88
CA ALA A 70 3.07 2.54 12.84
C ALA A 70 3.40 2.06 11.42
N LEU A 71 4.62 1.56 11.19
CA LEU A 71 4.99 0.98 9.89
C LEU A 71 4.21 -0.29 9.55
N GLN A 72 3.89 -1.14 10.54
CA GLN A 72 3.04 -2.32 10.31
C GLN A 72 1.60 -1.93 9.95
N GLU A 73 1.05 -0.90 10.61
CA GLU A 73 -0.28 -0.37 10.29
C GLU A 73 -0.31 0.20 8.85
N LEU A 74 0.72 0.96 8.47
CA LEU A 74 0.87 1.49 7.11
C LEU A 74 1.03 0.41 6.05
N LEU A 75 1.60 -0.76 6.37
CA LEU A 75 1.69 -1.90 5.45
C LEU A 75 0.34 -2.52 5.11
N ILE A 76 -0.63 -2.40 6.02
CA ILE A 76 -2.01 -2.86 5.84
C ILE A 76 -2.81 -1.81 5.07
N LEU A 77 -2.60 -0.54 5.39
CA LEU A 77 -3.32 0.61 4.81
C LEU A 77 -2.69 1.15 3.51
N VAL A 78 -1.86 0.35 2.84
CA VAL A 78 -0.94 0.82 1.79
C VAL A 78 -1.60 1.11 0.44
N GLU A 79 -2.70 0.43 0.12
CA GLU A 79 -3.44 0.60 -1.15
C GLU A 79 -4.01 2.03 -1.32
N PRO A 80 -4.55 2.68 -0.28
CA PRO A 80 -4.97 4.09 -0.34
C PRO A 80 -3.84 5.12 -0.10
N ILE A 81 -2.55 4.75 -0.03
CA ILE A 81 -1.46 5.74 0.10
C ILE A 81 -1.18 6.39 -1.26
N ASP A 82 -2.06 7.31 -1.66
CA ASP A 82 -1.91 8.16 -2.85
C ASP A 82 -1.43 9.60 -2.52
N ASN A 83 -1.37 9.94 -1.23
CA ASN A 83 -1.07 11.28 -0.76
C ASN A 83 0.43 11.50 -0.55
N ALA A 84 0.99 12.47 -1.30
CA ALA A 84 2.38 12.92 -1.22
C ALA A 84 2.86 13.26 0.22
N ASN A 85 1.94 13.62 1.13
CA ASN A 85 2.27 13.96 2.52
C ASN A 85 2.56 12.73 3.39
N GLY A 86 2.10 11.53 3.02
CA GLY A 86 2.41 10.28 3.72
C GLY A 86 3.74 9.65 3.30
N LEU A 87 4.22 9.98 2.10
CA LEU A 87 5.41 9.35 1.52
C LEU A 87 6.72 9.90 2.09
N LEU A 88 6.79 11.21 2.34
CA LEU A 88 8.04 11.84 2.78
C LEU A 88 8.56 11.30 4.13
N PRO A 89 7.73 11.14 5.19
CA PRO A 89 8.18 10.52 6.43
C PRO A 89 8.71 9.10 6.23
N LEU A 90 8.06 8.29 5.38
CA LEU A 90 8.52 6.94 5.05
C LEU A 90 9.88 6.94 4.33
N ILE A 91 10.10 7.89 3.42
CA ILE A 91 11.38 8.03 2.70
C ILE A 91 12.50 8.46 3.66
N GLN A 92 12.18 9.28 4.67
CA GLN A 92 13.13 9.65 5.72
C GLN A 92 13.58 8.42 6.51
N GLU A 93 12.66 7.50 6.83
CA GLU A 93 12.94 6.27 7.56
C GLU A 93 13.81 5.24 6.79
N LEU A 94 14.00 5.40 5.47
CA LEU A 94 15.01 4.61 4.73
C LEU A 94 16.45 4.86 5.20
N GLY A 95 16.70 5.97 5.91
CA GLY A 95 18.00 6.29 6.51
C GLY A 95 18.09 6.00 8.00
N ASN A 96 17.13 5.27 8.59
CA ASN A 96 17.11 5.01 10.04
C ASN A 96 18.29 4.12 10.47
N ALA A 97 18.76 4.28 11.71
CA ALA A 97 19.78 3.41 12.29
C ALA A 97 19.30 1.96 12.45
N ASP A 98 18.01 1.76 12.74
CA ASP A 98 17.41 0.44 12.89
C ASP A 98 17.12 -0.22 11.53
N GLU A 99 17.63 -1.43 11.34
CA GLU A 99 17.44 -2.22 10.12
C GLU A 99 15.97 -2.59 9.87
N GLY A 100 15.23 -2.93 10.94
CA GLY A 100 13.82 -3.31 10.85
C GLY A 100 12.96 -2.17 10.36
N ILE A 101 13.23 -0.94 10.83
CA ILE A 101 12.61 0.30 10.36
C ILE A 101 12.90 0.53 8.88
N ARG A 102 14.17 0.49 8.46
CA ARG A 102 14.54 0.66 7.03
C ARG A 102 13.84 -0.36 6.15
N THR A 103 13.88 -1.63 6.55
CA THR A 103 13.31 -2.77 5.81
C THR A 103 11.80 -2.62 5.63
N THR A 104 11.10 -2.27 6.71
CA THR A 104 9.64 -2.15 6.70
C THR A 104 9.20 -0.90 5.93
N SER A 105 9.92 0.23 6.08
CA SER A 105 9.67 1.47 5.33
C SER A 105 9.83 1.27 3.83
N ALA A 106 10.90 0.59 3.39
CA ALA A 106 11.06 0.21 1.99
C ALA A 106 9.86 -0.64 1.53
N TRP A 107 9.44 -1.62 2.32
CA TRP A 107 8.31 -2.47 1.94
C TRP A 107 6.99 -1.69 1.78
N VAL A 108 6.69 -0.74 2.67
CA VAL A 108 5.52 0.15 2.52
C VAL A 108 5.59 0.92 1.21
N LEU A 109 6.74 1.57 0.93
CA LEU A 109 6.93 2.35 -0.31
C LEU A 109 6.81 1.49 -1.57
N GLY A 110 7.36 0.26 -1.54
CA GLY A 110 7.30 -0.66 -2.67
C GLY A 110 5.89 -1.16 -2.98
N LYS A 111 5.04 -1.29 -1.96
CA LYS A 111 3.63 -1.62 -2.13
C LYS A 111 2.83 -0.41 -2.63
N ALA A 112 3.04 0.78 -2.05
CA ALA A 112 2.33 2.00 -2.43
C ALA A 112 2.60 2.43 -3.89
N SER A 113 3.83 2.18 -4.37
CA SER A 113 4.26 2.51 -5.74
C SER A 113 3.94 1.44 -6.78
N GLN A 114 3.42 0.28 -6.37
CA GLN A 114 3.19 -0.81 -7.31
C GLN A 114 2.09 -0.42 -8.31
N ASP A 115 2.45 -0.45 -9.60
CA ASP A 115 1.57 -0.13 -10.73
C ASP A 115 0.90 1.27 -10.61
N ASN A 116 1.52 2.21 -9.89
CA ASN A 116 1.02 3.56 -9.65
C ASN A 116 2.08 4.63 -10.02
N VAL A 117 2.04 5.11 -11.27
CA VAL A 117 3.03 6.05 -11.81
C VAL A 117 3.09 7.39 -11.05
N LEU A 118 1.97 7.85 -10.48
CA LEU A 118 1.93 9.10 -9.71
C LEU A 118 2.75 8.95 -8.43
N VAL A 119 2.53 7.87 -7.67
CA VAL A 119 3.28 7.58 -6.45
C VAL A 119 4.74 7.25 -6.75
N GLN A 120 5.02 6.50 -7.82
CA GLN A 120 6.40 6.24 -8.26
C GLN A 120 7.17 7.55 -8.51
N ASN A 121 6.59 8.48 -9.27
CA ASN A 121 7.23 9.74 -9.59
C ASN A 121 7.41 10.64 -8.36
N GLN A 122 6.46 10.62 -7.42
CA GLN A 122 6.62 11.34 -6.15
C GLN A 122 7.79 10.78 -5.33
N ILE A 123 7.85 9.45 -5.15
CA ILE A 123 8.94 8.79 -4.40
C ILE A 123 10.30 9.05 -5.07
N ASN A 124 10.35 8.97 -6.40
CA ASN A 124 11.56 9.27 -7.17
C ASN A 124 11.96 10.75 -7.04
N GLY A 125 11.00 11.68 -7.09
CA GLY A 125 11.22 13.12 -6.93
C GLY A 125 11.76 13.52 -5.56
N TYR A 126 11.50 12.71 -4.52
CA TYR A 126 12.10 12.88 -3.18
C TYR A 126 13.49 12.21 -3.04
N GLY A 127 14.06 11.66 -4.11
CA GLY A 127 15.41 11.08 -4.11
C GLY A 127 15.52 9.75 -3.37
N ALA A 128 14.43 8.97 -3.26
CA ALA A 128 14.46 7.70 -2.54
C ALA A 128 15.37 6.64 -3.19
N LEU A 129 15.61 6.73 -4.51
CA LEU A 129 16.40 5.73 -5.25
C LEU A 129 17.85 5.64 -4.76
N ASP A 130 18.52 6.75 -4.43
CA ASP A 130 19.88 6.74 -3.86
C ASP A 130 19.95 5.87 -2.59
N ARG A 131 19.01 6.10 -1.66
CA ARG A 131 18.93 5.36 -0.40
C ARG A 131 18.63 3.88 -0.64
N LEU A 132 17.68 3.59 -1.52
CA LEU A 132 17.31 2.20 -1.85
C LEU A 132 18.47 1.45 -2.52
N VAL A 133 19.25 2.11 -3.40
CA VAL A 133 20.43 1.50 -4.00
C VAL A 133 21.48 1.18 -2.93
N LYS A 134 21.73 2.10 -1.98
CA LYS A 134 22.61 1.85 -0.83
C LYS A 134 22.13 0.67 0.02
N MET A 135 20.84 0.61 0.35
CA MET A 135 20.23 -0.52 1.06
C MET A 135 20.36 -1.83 0.29
N GLY A 136 20.39 -1.78 -1.05
CA GLY A 136 20.63 -2.95 -1.91
C GLY A 136 21.99 -3.62 -1.68
N TYR A 137 22.98 -2.90 -1.14
CA TYR A 137 24.28 -3.45 -0.74
C TYR A 137 24.32 -3.96 0.71
N SER A 138 23.22 -3.90 1.45
CA SER A 138 23.18 -4.32 2.84
C SER A 138 23.54 -5.80 2.98
N SER A 139 24.30 -6.14 4.03
CA SER A 139 24.55 -7.54 4.41
C SER A 139 23.29 -8.24 4.95
N SER A 140 22.25 -7.47 5.30
CA SER A 140 20.95 -8.02 5.68
C SER A 140 20.14 -8.44 4.46
N GLY A 141 19.86 -9.73 4.37
CA GLY A 141 19.01 -10.30 3.32
C GLY A 141 17.60 -9.68 3.27
N PRO A 142 16.88 -9.56 4.41
CA PRO A 142 15.59 -8.86 4.46
C PRO A 142 15.66 -7.42 3.94
N GLU A 143 16.64 -6.64 4.37
CA GLU A 143 16.80 -5.24 3.98
C GLU A 143 17.04 -5.12 2.46
N ALA A 144 18.06 -5.81 1.96
CA ALA A 144 18.41 -5.79 0.53
C ALA A 144 17.25 -6.32 -0.33
N ALA A 145 16.54 -7.36 0.12
CA ALA A 145 15.38 -7.89 -0.60
C ALA A 145 14.23 -6.89 -0.70
N LYS A 146 13.94 -6.13 0.37
CA LYS A 146 12.88 -5.11 0.35
C LYS A 146 13.29 -3.86 -0.42
N ALA A 147 14.56 -3.47 -0.37
CA ALA A 147 15.09 -2.42 -1.24
C ALA A 147 14.91 -2.77 -2.72
N LEU A 148 15.32 -3.98 -3.13
CA LEU A 148 15.17 -4.47 -4.50
C LEU A 148 13.71 -4.62 -4.95
N TYR A 149 12.84 -5.10 -4.06
CA TYR A 149 11.40 -5.14 -4.31
C TYR A 149 10.86 -3.75 -4.65
N THR A 150 11.25 -2.75 -3.86
CA THR A 150 10.82 -1.35 -3.99
C THR A 150 11.38 -0.71 -5.26
N ILE A 151 12.67 -0.86 -5.52
CA ILE A 151 13.31 -0.42 -6.77
C ILE A 151 12.57 -1.02 -7.96
N SER A 152 12.25 -2.32 -7.93
CA SER A 152 11.50 -2.96 -9.01
C SER A 152 10.10 -2.36 -9.21
N SER A 153 9.41 -1.95 -8.15
CA SER A 153 8.13 -1.24 -8.25
C SER A 153 8.30 0.18 -8.82
N LEU A 154 9.37 0.89 -8.46
CA LEU A 154 9.61 2.28 -8.88
C LEU A 154 10.01 2.43 -10.35
N ILE A 155 10.73 1.44 -10.90
CA ILE A 155 11.28 1.51 -12.26
C ILE A 155 10.47 0.70 -13.29
N ARG A 156 9.52 -0.12 -12.85
CA ARG A 156 8.69 -0.92 -13.76
C ARG A 156 7.70 0.00 -14.47
N ASP A 157 7.72 -0.07 -15.80
CA ASP A 157 6.86 0.73 -16.67
C ASP A 157 6.97 2.25 -16.43
N ASN A 158 8.13 2.69 -15.92
CA ASN A 158 8.44 4.09 -15.62
C ASN A 158 9.85 4.46 -16.12
N GLU A 159 9.91 5.09 -17.29
CA GLU A 159 11.16 5.49 -17.95
C GLU A 159 11.99 6.46 -17.11
N HIS A 160 11.36 7.45 -16.51
CA HIS A 160 12.05 8.41 -15.63
C HIS A 160 12.67 7.72 -14.40
N GLY A 161 11.95 6.79 -13.78
CA GLY A 161 12.49 5.97 -12.69
C GLY A 161 13.68 5.11 -13.10
N GLN A 162 13.68 4.60 -14.34
CA GLN A 162 14.79 3.81 -14.88
C GLN A 162 16.04 4.68 -15.11
N GLU A 163 15.88 5.89 -15.65
CA GLU A 163 16.96 6.86 -15.83
C GLU A 163 17.61 7.23 -14.48
N LEU A 164 16.79 7.53 -13.48
CA LEU A 164 17.27 7.83 -12.12
C LEU A 164 18.00 6.63 -11.50
N PHE A 165 17.47 5.42 -11.67
CA PHE A 165 18.14 4.23 -11.16
C PHE A 165 19.53 4.01 -11.77
N LEU A 166 19.72 4.37 -13.04
CA LEU A 166 21.03 4.35 -13.68
C LEU A 166 21.95 5.45 -13.15
N SER A 167 21.45 6.67 -12.96
CA SER A 167 22.27 7.77 -12.41
C SER A 167 22.76 7.47 -11.00
N GLU A 168 21.99 6.71 -10.21
CA GLU A 168 22.36 6.25 -8.87
C GLU A 168 23.27 5.00 -8.87
N ASN A 169 23.88 4.63 -9.99
CA ASN A 169 24.73 3.44 -10.14
C ASN A 169 24.03 2.11 -9.80
N GLY A 170 22.70 2.03 -9.95
CA GLY A 170 21.92 0.86 -9.58
C GLY A 170 22.34 -0.44 -10.30
N TYR A 171 22.89 -0.35 -11.51
CA TYR A 171 23.38 -1.53 -12.24
C TYR A 171 24.59 -2.19 -11.55
N ALA A 172 25.48 -1.40 -10.94
CA ALA A 172 26.62 -1.93 -10.19
C ALA A 172 26.14 -2.70 -8.95
N MET A 173 25.13 -2.17 -8.26
CA MET A 173 24.48 -2.84 -7.12
C MET A 173 23.91 -4.20 -7.51
N LEU A 174 23.21 -4.27 -8.65
CA LEU A 174 22.67 -5.54 -9.15
C LEU A 174 23.75 -6.57 -9.50
N GLN A 175 24.95 -6.14 -9.90
CA GLN A 175 26.04 -7.07 -10.19
C GLN A 175 26.61 -7.70 -8.91
N VAL A 176 26.77 -6.89 -7.86
CA VAL A 176 27.22 -7.37 -6.54
C VAL A 176 26.19 -8.33 -5.95
N GLU A 177 24.90 -7.97 -5.99
CA GLU A 177 23.84 -8.81 -5.43
C GLU A 177 23.62 -10.13 -6.18
N LYS A 178 23.95 -10.19 -7.48
CA LYS A 178 23.94 -11.46 -8.22
C LYS A 178 24.96 -12.45 -7.66
N GLY A 179 26.14 -11.96 -7.25
CA GLY A 179 27.20 -12.75 -6.62
C GLY A 179 26.89 -13.14 -5.18
N ASN A 180 26.02 -12.40 -4.48
CA ASN A 180 25.61 -12.71 -3.12
C ASN A 180 24.56 -13.85 -3.07
N HIS A 181 24.82 -14.87 -2.26
CA HIS A 181 23.89 -16.00 -2.03
C HIS A 181 22.74 -15.67 -1.06
N ILE A 182 22.75 -14.46 -0.47
CA ILE A 182 21.86 -14.06 0.62
C ILE A 182 20.42 -13.83 0.12
N LEU A 183 20.23 -13.41 -1.14
CA LEU A 183 18.92 -13.13 -1.72
C LEU A 183 18.27 -14.34 -2.39
N ASN A 184 17.00 -14.58 -2.07
CA ASN A 184 16.17 -15.63 -2.68
C ASN A 184 16.00 -15.40 -4.20
N ILE A 185 15.98 -16.50 -4.98
CA ILE A 185 15.80 -16.56 -6.44
C ILE A 185 14.61 -15.70 -6.91
N LYS A 186 13.51 -15.64 -6.15
CA LYS A 186 12.33 -14.82 -6.50
C LYS A 186 12.64 -13.32 -6.59
N ALA A 187 13.44 -12.78 -5.67
CA ALA A 187 13.87 -11.38 -5.70
C ALA A 187 14.76 -11.09 -6.91
N LYS A 188 15.69 -12.01 -7.22
CA LYS A 188 16.56 -11.95 -8.40
C LYS A 188 15.78 -12.02 -9.73
N ALA A 189 14.71 -12.82 -9.77
CA ALA A 189 13.87 -12.99 -10.96
C ALA A 189 13.06 -11.73 -11.30
N ARG A 190 12.56 -11.00 -10.28
CA ARG A 190 11.74 -9.79 -10.49
C ARG A 190 12.50 -8.66 -11.18
N LEU A 191 13.81 -8.53 -10.90
CA LEU A 191 14.71 -7.55 -11.51
C LEU A 191 15.10 -7.92 -12.94
N LYS A 192 15.25 -9.22 -13.25
CA LYS A 192 15.60 -9.70 -14.60
C LYS A 192 14.54 -9.34 -15.63
N CYS A 193 13.24 -9.43 -15.28
CA CYS A 193 12.16 -9.09 -16.21
C CYS A 193 12.09 -7.58 -16.49
N THR A 194 12.39 -6.73 -15.51
CA THR A 194 12.42 -5.27 -15.71
C THR A 194 13.66 -4.82 -16.49
N ASN A 195 14.84 -5.41 -16.21
CA ASN A 195 16.06 -5.15 -17.00
C ASN A 195 15.96 -5.66 -18.45
N ALA A 196 15.25 -6.76 -18.72
CA ALA A 196 15.09 -7.28 -20.08
C ALA A 196 14.25 -6.34 -20.97
N LEU A 197 13.29 -5.61 -20.39
CA LEU A 197 12.55 -4.55 -21.07
C LEU A 197 13.44 -3.34 -21.36
N PHE A 198 14.30 -2.96 -20.41
CA PHE A 198 15.19 -1.80 -20.55
C PHE A 198 16.33 -2.00 -21.55
N VAL A 199 17.02 -3.15 -21.52
CA VAL A 199 18.09 -3.47 -22.49
C VAL A 199 17.53 -3.55 -23.91
N CYS A 200 16.28 -3.97 -24.08
CA CYS A 200 15.62 -4.02 -25.37
C CYS A 200 15.30 -2.62 -25.94
N SER A 201 14.99 -1.61 -25.09
CA SER A 201 14.72 -0.24 -25.57
C SER A 201 15.98 0.57 -25.80
N THR A 202 17.04 0.37 -25.00
CA THR A 202 18.27 1.19 -25.07
C THR A 202 19.35 0.65 -26.02
N TYR A 203 19.40 -0.65 -26.31
CA TYR A 203 20.40 -1.25 -27.22
C TYR A 203 19.88 -1.64 -28.60
N CYS A 204 18.59 -1.41 -28.91
CA CYS A 204 18.07 -1.64 -30.26
C CYS A 204 18.40 -0.45 -31.16
N GLN A 205 19.65 -0.38 -31.64
CA GLN A 205 19.96 0.38 -32.86
C GLN A 205 19.16 -0.20 -34.04
N PRO A 206 18.75 0.63 -35.03
CA PRO A 206 17.92 0.19 -36.13
C PRO A 206 18.74 -0.65 -37.11
N GLN A 207 18.95 -1.93 -36.80
CA GLN A 207 19.29 -2.93 -37.81
C GLN A 207 18.34 -4.11 -37.64
N THR A 208 17.42 -4.17 -38.61
CA THR A 208 16.51 -5.28 -38.92
C THR A 208 15.42 -5.61 -37.89
N LEU A 209 14.26 -4.98 -38.12
CA LEU A 209 12.95 -5.49 -37.74
C LEU A 209 12.78 -6.95 -38.18
N VAL A 210 12.81 -7.88 -37.22
CA VAL A 210 12.08 -9.16 -37.34
C VAL A 210 11.04 -9.16 -36.23
N PHE A 211 9.83 -8.76 -36.62
CA PHE A 211 8.60 -8.90 -35.83
C PHE A 211 8.46 -10.33 -35.31
N GLY A 212 8.47 -10.55 -33.99
CA GLY A 212 8.25 -11.90 -33.51
C GLY A 212 8.41 -12.24 -32.03
N PHE A 213 8.28 -11.34 -31.06
CA PHE A 213 8.17 -11.77 -29.66
C PHE A 213 7.03 -11.04 -28.94
N ARG A 214 5.81 -11.57 -29.15
CA ARG A 214 4.62 -11.23 -28.37
C ARG A 214 4.80 -11.67 -26.92
N LYS A 215 4.60 -10.73 -26.00
CA LYS A 215 3.99 -10.86 -24.65
C LYS A 215 3.74 -12.31 -24.19
N ARG A 216 4.75 -13.02 -23.69
CA ARG A 216 4.56 -14.26 -22.91
C ARG A 216 5.66 -14.43 -21.89
N LEU A 217 5.66 -13.62 -20.84
CA LEU A 217 6.39 -13.90 -19.60
C LEU A 217 5.92 -12.95 -18.48
N CYS A 218 4.60 -12.91 -18.24
CA CYS A 218 4.00 -12.21 -17.09
C CYS A 218 3.02 -13.08 -16.30
N LEU A 219 3.11 -14.40 -16.45
CA LEU A 219 2.31 -15.38 -15.70
C LEU A 219 3.25 -16.18 -14.80
N TYR A 220 3.63 -15.62 -13.65
CA TYR A 220 4.01 -16.39 -12.46
C TYR A 220 4.14 -15.44 -11.27
N TRP A 221 2.99 -14.89 -10.84
CA TRP A 221 2.87 -14.10 -9.61
C TRP A 221 1.58 -14.53 -8.92
N HIS A 222 1.68 -15.51 -8.03
CA HIS A 222 0.85 -15.75 -6.83
C HIS A 222 1.45 -16.97 -6.12
N ILE A 223 2.10 -16.71 -4.97
CA ILE A 223 2.58 -17.56 -3.85
C ILE A 223 3.84 -16.92 -3.28
#